data_AF-A0A2D5JJK7-F1
#
_entry.id   AF-A0A2D5JJK7-F1
#
_cell.length_a   1.000
_cell.length_b   1.000
_cell.length_c   1.000
_cell.angle_alpha   90.00
_cell.angle_beta   90.00
_cell.angle_gamma   90.00
#
_symmetry.space_group_name_H-M   'P 1'
#
loop_
_entity.id
_entity.type
_entity.pdbx_description
1 polymer ?
#
loop_
_entity_poly.entity_id
_entity_poly.type
_entity_poly.pdbx_seq_one_letter_code
_entity_poly.pdbx_strand_id
1 'polypeptide(L)'
;MGFFSFFSKEKKEKLDKGLEKTKESVFSKLARVIVGKSKVDADVLDNLEEVLIGSDVGVVTTLKIIDRIEKRVANDKFLGTSELNSVLREEISELLAQSNTENLEEFTVPASHKPHVIMVVGVNGVGKTTTIGKLAYQLKKKGFKVVLGAADTFRAAAIEQLEIWAQRVDVPIVKQKMGSDPASVAFDTLQSATSQGADVVIIDTAGRLHNKVNLMNELSKVRKVMQKVVPDAPHEVLLVLDASTGQNAIEQAKQFTLATEVNALALTKLDGTAKGGVAIGVSDQFNIPVKYIGVGEGIEDLQVFNKIEFVDSLFN
;
A
#
# COMPACT_ATOMS: atom_id res chain seq x y z
N MET A 1 24.20 12.05 -15.07
CA MET A 1 23.32 10.94 -15.51
C MET A 1 23.55 9.60 -14.79
N GLY A 2 24.66 9.37 -14.06
CA GLY A 2 24.93 8.06 -13.42
C GLY A 2 24.24 7.78 -12.07
N PHE A 3 23.97 8.79 -11.24
CA PHE A 3 23.44 8.59 -9.88
C PHE A 3 21.95 8.17 -9.85
N PHE A 4 21.09 8.77 -10.67
CA PHE A 4 19.66 8.41 -10.74
C PHE A 4 19.43 6.97 -11.23
N SER A 5 20.22 6.51 -12.20
CA SER A 5 20.15 5.12 -12.69
C SER A 5 20.55 4.11 -11.59
N PHE A 6 21.56 4.42 -10.78
CA PHE A 6 21.99 3.54 -9.69
C PHE A 6 20.94 3.41 -8.58
N PHE A 7 20.31 4.52 -8.18
CA PHE A 7 19.21 4.50 -7.19
C PHE A 7 17.96 3.76 -7.70
N SER A 8 17.65 3.86 -8.99
CA SER A 8 16.56 3.05 -9.58
C SER A 8 16.89 1.56 -9.56
N LYS A 9 18.16 1.20 -9.79
CA LYS A 9 18.61 -0.19 -9.81
C LYS A 9 18.55 -0.84 -8.43
N GLU A 10 19.04 -0.16 -7.39
CA GLU A 10 18.98 -0.69 -6.02
C GLU A 10 17.54 -0.84 -5.51
N LYS A 11 16.65 0.12 -5.84
CA LYS A 11 15.21 0.01 -5.54
C LYS A 11 14.59 -1.20 -6.22
N LYS A 12 14.89 -1.40 -7.51
CA LYS A 12 14.43 -2.54 -8.30
C LYS A 12 14.95 -3.87 -7.73
N GLU A 13 16.23 -3.95 -7.37
CA GLU A 13 16.80 -5.15 -6.73
C GLU A 13 16.12 -5.48 -5.40
N LYS A 14 15.82 -4.46 -4.57
CA LYS A 14 15.04 -4.67 -3.34
C LYS A 14 13.60 -5.10 -3.61
N LEU A 15 12.97 -4.58 -4.66
CA LEU A 15 11.63 -4.97 -5.07
C LEU A 15 11.61 -6.43 -5.56
N ASP A 16 12.55 -6.81 -6.43
CA ASP A 16 12.71 -8.16 -6.95
C ASP A 16 12.93 -9.15 -5.80
N LYS A 17 13.81 -8.81 -4.86
CA LYS A 17 14.04 -9.61 -3.64
C LYS A 17 12.79 -9.67 -2.75
N GLY A 18 12.09 -8.54 -2.61
CA GLY A 18 10.84 -8.46 -1.84
C GLY A 18 9.71 -9.32 -2.44
N LEU A 19 9.74 -9.58 -3.73
CA LEU A 19 8.71 -10.34 -4.44
C LEU A 19 9.15 -11.76 -4.82
N GLU A 20 10.40 -12.13 -4.55
CA GLU A 20 11.03 -13.41 -4.93
C GLU A 20 10.15 -14.62 -4.60
N LYS A 21 9.66 -14.72 -3.35
CA LYS A 21 8.77 -15.81 -2.93
C LYS A 21 7.43 -15.84 -3.68
N THR A 22 6.87 -14.68 -4.00
CA THR A 22 5.62 -14.58 -4.75
C THR A 22 5.87 -15.00 -6.19
N LYS A 23 6.95 -14.50 -6.81
CA LYS A 23 7.39 -14.88 -8.16
C LYS A 23 7.65 -16.39 -8.25
N GLU A 24 8.41 -16.99 -7.33
CA GLU A 24 8.65 -18.44 -7.31
C GLU A 24 7.34 -19.24 -7.20
N SER A 25 6.43 -18.81 -6.32
CA SER A 25 5.12 -19.46 -6.15
C SER A 25 4.26 -19.37 -7.41
N VAL A 26 4.18 -18.19 -8.04
CA VAL A 26 3.40 -17.97 -9.27
C VAL A 26 4.04 -18.71 -10.44
N PHE A 27 5.33 -18.49 -10.70
CA PHE A 27 6.05 -19.04 -11.84
C PHE A 27 6.12 -20.57 -11.81
N SER A 28 6.41 -21.17 -10.63
CA SER A 28 6.46 -22.64 -10.50
C SER A 28 5.09 -23.30 -10.73
N LYS A 29 4.00 -22.59 -10.43
CA LYS A 29 2.64 -23.06 -10.71
C LYS A 29 2.30 -22.85 -12.19
N LEU A 30 2.54 -21.66 -12.75
CA LEU A 30 2.32 -21.35 -14.17
C LEU A 30 3.08 -22.29 -15.10
N ALA A 31 4.37 -22.55 -14.81
CA ALA A 31 5.17 -23.48 -15.60
C ALA A 31 4.54 -24.88 -15.66
N ARG A 32 3.96 -25.36 -14.55
CA ARG A 32 3.26 -26.65 -14.52
C ARG A 32 1.98 -26.66 -15.36
N VAL A 33 1.26 -25.53 -15.41
CA VAL A 33 0.04 -25.40 -16.22
C VAL A 33 0.32 -25.54 -17.71
N ILE A 34 1.46 -25.01 -18.18
CA ILE A 34 1.80 -24.96 -19.61
C ILE A 34 2.60 -26.18 -20.11
N VAL A 35 3.07 -27.05 -19.22
CA VAL A 35 3.88 -28.22 -19.61
C VAL A 35 3.06 -29.15 -20.51
N GLY A 36 3.59 -29.41 -21.71
CA GLY A 36 2.95 -30.29 -22.71
C GLY A 36 1.80 -29.64 -23.48
N LYS A 37 1.50 -28.36 -23.24
CA LYS A 37 0.47 -27.59 -23.95
C LYS A 37 1.12 -26.61 -24.95
N SER A 38 0.65 -26.61 -26.20
CA SER A 38 1.16 -25.74 -27.26
C SER A 38 0.28 -24.50 -27.51
N LYS A 39 -0.94 -24.49 -26.97
CA LYS A 39 -1.91 -23.41 -27.09
C LYS A 39 -2.55 -23.13 -25.74
N VAL A 40 -3.02 -21.89 -25.58
CA VAL A 40 -3.89 -21.50 -24.46
C VAL A 40 -5.32 -21.96 -24.79
N ASP A 41 -5.75 -23.04 -24.14
CA ASP A 41 -7.10 -23.62 -24.21
C ASP A 41 -7.85 -23.39 -22.88
N ALA A 42 -9.12 -23.84 -22.80
CA ALA A 42 -9.92 -23.71 -21.59
C ALA A 42 -9.26 -24.35 -20.36
N ASP A 43 -8.63 -25.52 -20.51
CA ASP A 43 -7.91 -26.16 -19.41
C ASP A 43 -6.76 -25.29 -18.89
N VAL A 44 -6.01 -24.63 -19.79
CA VAL A 44 -4.91 -23.73 -19.40
C VAL A 44 -5.44 -22.53 -18.62
N LEU A 45 -6.60 -21.99 -19.03
CA LEU A 45 -7.22 -20.84 -18.37
C LEU A 45 -7.81 -21.20 -17.00
N ASP A 46 -8.47 -22.34 -16.87
CA ASP A 46 -8.97 -22.85 -15.59
C ASP A 46 -7.83 -23.05 -14.59
N ASN A 47 -6.73 -23.66 -15.05
CA ASN A 47 -5.54 -23.82 -14.21
C ASN A 47 -4.90 -22.46 -13.87
N LEU A 48 -4.86 -21.51 -14.81
CA LEU A 48 -4.38 -20.15 -14.54
C LEU A 48 -5.22 -19.45 -13.48
N GLU A 49 -6.55 -19.62 -13.51
CA GLU A 49 -7.46 -19.12 -12.48
C GLU A 49 -7.05 -19.65 -11.09
N GLU A 50 -6.84 -20.96 -10.95
CA GLU A 50 -6.39 -21.57 -9.70
C GLU A 50 -5.06 -20.98 -9.21
N VAL A 51 -4.11 -20.71 -10.12
CA VAL A 51 -2.82 -20.11 -9.77
C VAL A 51 -2.98 -18.69 -9.23
N LEU A 52 -3.81 -17.86 -9.88
CA LEU A 52 -4.04 -16.47 -9.48
C LEU A 52 -4.78 -16.39 -8.14
N ILE A 53 -5.81 -17.22 -7.95
CA ILE A 53 -6.51 -17.35 -6.65
C ILE A 53 -5.52 -17.82 -5.58
N GLY A 54 -4.74 -18.86 -5.86
CA GLY A 54 -3.74 -19.41 -4.95
C GLY A 54 -2.56 -18.48 -4.68
N SER A 55 -2.47 -17.35 -5.36
CA SER A 55 -1.48 -16.27 -5.16
C SER A 55 -2.10 -15.03 -4.52
N ASP A 56 -3.31 -15.17 -3.97
CA ASP A 56 -4.05 -14.14 -3.23
C ASP A 56 -4.47 -12.92 -4.07
N VAL A 57 -4.59 -13.04 -5.41
CA VAL A 57 -5.16 -11.99 -6.28
C VAL A 57 -6.64 -11.73 -5.97
N GLY A 58 -7.34 -12.76 -5.48
CA GLY A 58 -8.76 -12.69 -5.13
C GLY A 58 -9.69 -13.01 -6.29
N VAL A 59 -10.80 -13.67 -5.98
CA VAL A 59 -11.70 -14.29 -6.97
C VAL A 59 -12.22 -13.30 -8.02
N VAL A 60 -12.72 -12.14 -7.58
CA VAL A 60 -13.31 -11.13 -8.48
C VAL A 60 -12.28 -10.62 -9.49
N THR A 61 -11.07 -10.33 -9.02
CA THR A 61 -10.01 -9.78 -9.87
C THR A 61 -9.43 -10.86 -10.79
N THR A 62 -9.28 -12.10 -10.29
CA THR A 62 -8.89 -13.24 -11.13
C THR A 62 -9.88 -13.45 -12.27
N LEU A 63 -11.19 -13.52 -12.00
CA LEU A 63 -12.20 -13.73 -13.05
C LEU A 63 -12.16 -12.63 -14.11
N LYS A 64 -11.93 -11.37 -13.72
CA LYS A 64 -11.72 -10.27 -14.67
C LYS A 64 -10.47 -10.47 -15.54
N ILE A 65 -9.36 -10.94 -14.96
CA ILE A 65 -8.12 -11.24 -15.69
C ILE A 65 -8.38 -12.36 -16.71
N ILE A 66 -9.00 -13.46 -16.29
CA ILE A 66 -9.30 -14.60 -17.15
C ILE A 66 -10.21 -14.20 -18.31
N ASP A 67 -11.31 -13.49 -18.06
CA ASP A 67 -12.24 -13.01 -19.09
C ASP A 67 -11.54 -12.08 -20.12
N ARG A 68 -10.59 -11.26 -19.70
CA ARG A 68 -9.78 -10.44 -20.61
C ARG A 68 -8.85 -11.28 -21.48
N ILE A 69 -8.16 -12.25 -20.89
CA ILE A 69 -7.28 -13.17 -21.62
C ILE A 69 -8.09 -14.00 -22.61
N GLU A 70 -9.25 -14.53 -22.22
CA GLU A 70 -10.16 -15.28 -23.10
C GLU A 70 -10.57 -14.48 -24.33
N LYS A 71 -11.00 -13.23 -24.13
CA LYS A 71 -11.37 -12.32 -25.22
C LYS A 71 -10.20 -12.07 -26.17
N ARG A 72 -8.99 -11.91 -25.61
CA ARG A 72 -7.78 -11.68 -26.40
C ARG A 72 -7.39 -12.91 -27.21
N VAL A 73 -7.40 -14.10 -26.60
CA VAL A 73 -7.16 -15.38 -27.29
C VAL A 73 -8.16 -15.62 -28.42
N ALA A 74 -9.45 -15.28 -28.20
CA ALA A 74 -10.48 -15.40 -29.22
C ALA A 74 -10.26 -14.46 -30.42
N ASN A 75 -9.73 -13.26 -30.18
CA ASN A 75 -9.43 -12.27 -31.21
C ASN A 75 -8.14 -12.59 -31.99
N ASP A 76 -7.08 -13.00 -31.29
CA ASP A 76 -5.74 -13.18 -31.88
C ASP A 76 -5.56 -14.52 -32.62
N LYS A 77 -6.59 -15.40 -32.61
CA LYS A 77 -6.69 -16.72 -33.29
C LYS A 77 -5.61 -17.75 -32.92
N PHE A 78 -4.45 -17.34 -32.42
CA PHE A 78 -3.37 -18.21 -31.96
C PHE A 78 -2.56 -17.50 -30.87
N LEU A 79 -2.71 -17.94 -29.63
CA LEU A 79 -1.83 -17.55 -28.53
C LEU A 79 -1.03 -18.77 -28.08
N GLY A 80 0.30 -18.69 -28.19
CA GLY A 80 1.19 -19.73 -27.69
C GLY A 80 1.28 -19.69 -26.16
N THR A 81 1.50 -20.84 -25.53
CA THR A 81 1.74 -20.89 -24.07
C THR A 81 2.98 -20.11 -23.63
N SER A 82 3.95 -19.92 -24.55
CA SER A 82 5.13 -19.06 -24.35
C SER A 82 4.78 -17.56 -24.24
N GLU A 83 3.65 -17.14 -24.79
CA GLU A 83 3.21 -15.73 -24.81
C GLU A 83 2.29 -15.41 -23.62
N LEU A 84 1.77 -16.44 -22.92
CA LEU A 84 0.82 -16.29 -21.82
C LEU A 84 1.35 -15.38 -20.71
N ASN A 85 2.64 -15.47 -20.36
CA ASN A 85 3.26 -14.59 -19.36
C ASN A 85 3.26 -13.11 -19.80
N SER A 86 3.51 -12.83 -21.08
CA SER A 86 3.49 -11.46 -21.61
C SER A 86 2.07 -10.90 -21.57
N VAL A 87 1.10 -11.69 -22.04
CA VAL A 87 -0.32 -11.30 -22.03
C VAL A 87 -0.78 -11.05 -20.59
N LEU A 88 -0.51 -11.97 -19.67
CA LEU A 88 -0.89 -11.82 -18.26
C LEU A 88 -0.31 -10.55 -17.64
N ARG A 89 0.96 -10.25 -17.93
CA ARG A 89 1.63 -9.01 -17.50
C ARG A 89 0.94 -7.77 -18.05
N GLU A 90 0.60 -7.75 -19.33
CA GLU A 90 -0.08 -6.64 -19.98
C GLU A 90 -1.46 -6.41 -19.36
N GLU A 91 -2.29 -7.46 -19.26
CA GLU A 91 -3.65 -7.36 -18.72
C GLU A 91 -3.67 -6.89 -17.26
N ILE A 92 -2.76 -7.40 -16.43
CA ILE A 92 -2.62 -6.97 -15.03
C ILE A 92 -2.14 -5.51 -14.95
N SER A 93 -1.19 -5.11 -15.81
CA SER A 93 -0.71 -3.73 -15.85
C SER A 93 -1.83 -2.76 -16.23
N GLU A 94 -2.68 -3.15 -17.18
CA GLU A 94 -3.86 -2.37 -17.58
C GLU A 94 -4.92 -2.30 -16.48
N LEU A 95 -5.19 -3.39 -15.76
CA LEU A 95 -6.07 -3.38 -14.59
C LEU A 95 -5.57 -2.41 -13.52
N LEU A 96 -4.27 -2.46 -13.20
CA LEU A 96 -3.65 -1.53 -12.25
C LEU A 96 -3.61 -0.08 -12.76
N ALA A 97 -3.63 0.14 -14.08
CA ALA A 97 -3.70 1.48 -14.65
C ALA A 97 -5.07 2.14 -14.51
N GLN A 98 -6.13 1.34 -14.43
CA GLN A 98 -7.50 1.82 -14.26
C GLN A 98 -7.77 2.35 -12.84
N SER A 99 -6.99 1.93 -11.83
CA SER A 99 -7.20 2.30 -10.42
C SER A 99 -6.65 3.67 -10.00
N ASN A 100 -6.49 4.62 -10.93
CA ASN A 100 -5.82 5.93 -10.72
C ASN A 100 -4.42 5.85 -10.08
N THR A 101 -3.75 4.70 -10.22
CA THR A 101 -2.39 4.52 -9.71
C THR A 101 -1.41 5.25 -10.63
N GLU A 102 -0.96 6.42 -10.18
CA GLU A 102 0.11 7.17 -10.83
C GLU A 102 1.44 6.42 -10.71
N ASN A 103 2.25 6.46 -11.78
CA ASN A 103 3.62 5.96 -11.74
C ASN A 103 4.52 7.02 -11.10
N LEU A 104 4.48 7.06 -9.77
CA LEU A 104 5.34 7.96 -9.01
C LEU A 104 6.72 7.29 -8.86
N GLU A 105 7.75 7.92 -9.43
CA GLU A 105 9.14 7.46 -9.25
C GLU A 105 9.68 7.80 -7.85
N GLU A 106 9.02 8.75 -7.18
CA GLU A 106 9.53 9.44 -6.02
C GLU A 106 8.43 9.90 -5.06
N PHE A 107 8.75 9.97 -3.76
CA PHE A 107 7.86 10.56 -2.75
C PHE A 107 7.66 12.04 -3.06
N THR A 108 6.41 12.45 -3.29
CA THR A 108 6.04 13.85 -3.55
C THR A 108 4.97 14.30 -2.57
N VAL A 109 5.00 15.59 -2.25
CA VAL A 109 3.97 16.26 -1.47
C VAL A 109 3.39 17.35 -2.37
N PRO A 110 2.07 17.37 -2.61
CA PRO A 110 1.45 18.42 -3.42
C PRO A 110 1.76 19.81 -2.85
N ALA A 111 2.27 20.72 -3.68
CA ALA A 111 2.67 22.07 -3.24
C ALA A 111 1.48 22.94 -2.78
N SER A 112 0.25 22.55 -3.13
CA SER A 112 -0.98 23.28 -2.80
C SER A 112 -1.37 23.21 -1.32
N HIS A 113 -0.77 22.32 -0.54
CA HIS A 113 -1.15 22.07 0.85
C HIS A 113 0.04 22.26 1.79
N LYS A 114 -0.08 23.18 2.76
CA LYS A 114 0.90 23.34 3.86
C LYS A 114 0.20 23.58 5.20
N PRO A 115 0.24 22.62 6.15
CA PRO A 115 0.83 21.29 6.01
C PRO A 115 -0.03 20.36 5.13
N HIS A 116 0.60 19.48 4.37
CA HIS A 116 -0.07 18.30 3.81
C HIS A 116 -0.30 17.28 4.93
N VAL A 117 -1.53 16.82 5.10
CA VAL A 117 -1.97 16.03 6.27
C VAL A 117 -2.27 14.60 5.83
N ILE A 118 -1.49 13.66 6.34
CA ILE A 118 -1.61 12.22 6.11
C ILE A 118 -2.16 11.56 7.38
N MET A 119 -3.34 10.96 7.29
CA MET A 119 -3.93 10.15 8.35
C MET A 119 -3.71 8.67 8.05
N VAL A 120 -2.93 7.98 8.88
CA VAL A 120 -2.56 6.58 8.64
C VAL A 120 -3.49 5.67 9.42
N VAL A 121 -4.23 4.82 8.71
CA VAL A 121 -5.25 3.92 9.26
C VAL A 121 -4.95 2.47 8.91
N GLY A 122 -5.64 1.52 9.56
CA GLY A 122 -5.44 0.08 9.36
C GLY A 122 -5.47 -0.71 10.67
N VAL A 123 -5.53 -2.03 10.61
CA VAL A 123 -5.65 -2.85 11.82
C VAL A 123 -4.35 -2.89 12.64
N ASN A 124 -4.39 -3.40 13.86
CA ASN A 124 -3.17 -3.58 14.65
C ASN A 124 -2.26 -4.65 14.03
N GLY A 125 -0.95 -4.43 14.06
CA GLY A 125 0.05 -5.40 13.59
C GLY A 125 0.40 -5.35 12.10
N VAL A 126 -0.31 -4.55 11.29
CA VAL A 126 -0.04 -4.37 9.85
C VAL A 126 1.16 -3.45 9.55
N GLY A 127 1.77 -2.85 10.57
CA GLY A 127 2.95 -1.99 10.41
C GLY A 127 2.65 -0.51 10.19
N LYS A 128 1.54 0.04 10.71
CA LYS A 128 1.22 1.48 10.65
C LYS A 128 2.34 2.37 11.17
N THR A 129 2.70 2.24 12.44
CA THR A 129 3.74 3.05 13.11
C THR A 129 5.10 2.90 12.42
N THR A 130 5.45 1.69 11.97
CA THR A 130 6.66 1.45 11.16
C THR A 130 6.61 2.19 9.82
N THR A 131 5.47 2.15 9.12
CA THR A 131 5.27 2.86 7.85
C THR A 131 5.37 4.37 8.04
N ILE A 132 4.80 4.91 9.12
CA ILE A 132 4.92 6.33 9.49
C ILE A 132 6.38 6.72 9.68
N GLY A 133 7.15 5.94 10.43
CA GLY A 133 8.56 6.20 10.66
C GLY A 133 9.38 6.19 9.36
N LYS A 134 9.16 5.20 8.50
CA LYS A 134 9.82 5.13 7.18
C LYS A 134 9.42 6.29 6.27
N LEU A 135 8.14 6.66 6.25
CA LEU A 135 7.64 7.79 5.45
C LEU A 135 8.22 9.12 5.95
N ALA A 136 8.26 9.32 7.27
CA ALA A 136 8.89 10.49 7.88
C ALA A 136 10.36 10.60 7.52
N TYR A 137 11.09 9.47 7.52
CA TYR A 137 12.49 9.41 7.11
C TYR A 137 12.66 9.83 5.65
N GLN A 138 11.87 9.26 4.73
CA GLN A 138 11.95 9.57 3.31
C GLN A 138 11.64 11.05 3.03
N LEU A 139 10.59 11.59 3.66
CA LEU A 139 10.21 13.00 3.51
C LEU A 139 11.27 13.95 4.10
N LYS A 140 11.81 13.65 5.29
CA LYS A 140 12.89 14.44 5.88
C LYS A 140 14.17 14.40 5.03
N LYS A 141 14.54 13.23 4.49
CA LYS A 141 15.71 13.07 3.60
C LYS A 141 15.58 13.94 2.34
N LYS A 142 14.34 14.22 1.91
CA LYS A 142 14.01 15.15 0.81
C LYS A 142 13.92 16.63 1.22
N GLY A 143 14.17 16.96 2.48
CA GLY A 143 14.17 18.33 2.99
C GLY A 143 12.81 18.84 3.47
N PHE A 144 11.77 18.00 3.51
CA PHE A 144 10.47 18.40 4.06
C PHE A 144 10.51 18.49 5.60
N LYS A 145 9.87 19.51 6.15
CA LYS A 145 9.61 19.62 7.59
C LYS A 145 8.42 18.74 7.96
N VAL A 146 8.67 17.65 8.67
CA VAL A 146 7.65 16.66 9.06
C VAL A 146 7.32 16.78 10.54
N VAL A 147 6.04 16.70 10.90
CA VAL A 147 5.57 16.59 12.30
C VAL A 147 4.71 15.35 12.46
N LEU A 148 4.94 14.57 13.52
CA LEU A 148 4.19 13.35 13.82
C LEU A 148 3.15 13.59 14.92
N GLY A 149 1.98 12.95 14.80
CA GLY A 149 0.93 12.96 15.82
C GLY A 149 0.63 11.55 16.35
N ALA A 150 0.81 11.34 17.66
CA ALA A 150 0.59 10.05 18.32
C ALA A 150 -0.87 9.84 18.74
N ALA A 151 -1.78 9.71 17.77
CA ALA A 151 -3.21 9.57 18.05
C ALA A 151 -3.68 8.11 18.26
N ASP A 152 -2.80 7.09 18.17
CA ASP A 152 -3.05 5.76 18.79
C ASP A 152 -2.85 5.85 20.32
N THR A 153 -3.76 6.56 20.98
CA THR A 153 -3.68 6.83 22.42
C THR A 153 -4.12 5.64 23.28
N PHE A 154 -4.71 4.61 22.68
CA PHE A 154 -5.21 3.45 23.40
C PHE A 154 -4.05 2.60 23.96
N ARG A 155 -2.91 2.55 23.26
CA ARG A 155 -1.78 1.70 23.62
C ARG A 155 -0.59 2.57 24.01
N ALA A 156 -0.17 2.52 25.28
CA ALA A 156 1.06 3.20 25.73
C ALA A 156 2.27 2.84 24.83
N ALA A 157 2.42 1.55 24.52
CA ALA A 157 3.48 1.07 23.63
C ALA A 157 3.41 1.65 22.20
N ALA A 158 2.24 2.04 21.70
CA ALA A 158 2.14 2.66 20.37
C ALA A 158 2.69 4.10 20.39
N ILE A 159 2.38 4.86 21.45
CA ILE A 159 2.94 6.20 21.67
C ILE A 159 4.48 6.13 21.80
N GLU A 160 4.98 5.21 22.63
CA GLU A 160 6.43 5.00 22.82
C GLU A 160 7.11 4.55 21.52
N GLN A 161 6.49 3.64 20.77
CA GLN A 161 7.02 3.18 19.49
C GLN A 161 7.12 4.32 18.47
N LEU A 162 6.10 5.19 18.38
CA LEU A 162 6.13 6.34 17.48
C LEU A 162 7.17 7.38 17.94
N GLU A 163 7.35 7.57 19.25
CA GLU A 163 8.39 8.44 19.81
C GLU A 163 9.80 7.94 19.47
N ILE A 164 10.06 6.63 19.57
CA ILE A 164 11.33 6.03 19.16
C ILE A 164 11.59 6.30 17.67
N TRP A 165 10.57 6.17 16.82
CA TRP A 165 10.68 6.53 15.40
C TRP A 165 10.95 8.02 15.19
N ALA A 166 10.25 8.90 15.92
CA ALA A 166 10.45 10.34 15.85
C ALA A 166 11.88 10.73 16.22
N GLN A 167 12.43 10.14 17.29
CA GLN A 167 13.82 10.36 17.71
C GLN A 167 14.82 9.79 16.70
N ARG A 168 14.56 8.57 16.18
CA ARG A 168 15.44 7.93 15.19
C ARG A 168 15.53 8.72 13.88
N VAL A 169 14.42 9.33 13.46
CA VAL A 169 14.36 10.15 12.25
C VAL A 169 14.71 11.62 12.55
N ASP A 170 14.69 12.02 13.83
CA ASP A 170 14.87 13.38 14.31
C ASP A 170 13.80 14.34 13.73
N VAL A 171 12.53 14.02 14.01
CA VAL A 171 11.36 14.85 13.67
C VAL A 171 10.52 15.15 14.92
N PRO A 172 9.88 16.33 15.01
CA PRO A 172 8.96 16.64 16.09
C PRO A 172 7.79 15.65 16.18
N ILE A 173 7.39 15.33 17.41
CA ILE A 173 6.21 14.51 17.70
C ILE A 173 5.32 15.22 18.73
N VAL A 174 4.01 15.22 18.46
CA VAL A 174 2.99 15.65 19.41
C VAL A 174 2.30 14.41 19.98
N LYS A 175 2.28 14.32 21.30
CA LYS A 175 1.68 13.21 22.05
C LYS A 175 1.03 13.71 23.33
N GLN A 176 0.07 12.94 23.82
CA GLN A 176 -0.51 13.12 25.16
C GLN A 176 -0.37 11.81 25.96
N LYS A 177 -1.07 11.69 27.09
CA LYS A 177 -1.05 10.48 27.92
C LYS A 177 -1.89 9.37 27.28
N MET A 178 -1.61 8.11 27.66
CA MET A 178 -2.46 6.98 27.30
C MET A 178 -3.91 7.24 27.74
N GLY A 179 -4.87 6.92 26.87
CA GLY A 179 -6.30 7.16 27.09
C GLY A 179 -6.77 8.59 26.79
N SER A 180 -5.88 9.49 26.37
CA SER A 180 -6.28 10.79 25.81
C SER A 180 -7.18 10.63 24.59
N ASP A 181 -8.00 11.65 24.32
CA ASP A 181 -8.82 11.70 23.10
C ASP A 181 -7.94 11.82 21.84
N PRO A 182 -7.96 10.85 20.92
CA PRO A 182 -7.18 10.89 19.67
C PRO A 182 -7.39 12.16 18.86
N ALA A 183 -8.63 12.66 18.84
CA ALA A 183 -8.98 13.87 18.10
C ALA A 183 -8.30 15.13 18.67
N SER A 184 -8.15 15.21 19.99
CA SER A 184 -7.40 16.29 20.65
C SER A 184 -5.91 16.23 20.32
N VAL A 185 -5.31 15.03 20.29
CA VAL A 185 -3.91 14.87 19.87
C VAL A 185 -3.72 15.34 18.42
N ALA A 186 -4.61 14.95 17.51
CA ALA A 186 -4.55 15.38 16.11
C ALA A 186 -4.71 16.91 15.98
N PHE A 187 -5.62 17.52 16.75
CA PHE A 187 -5.80 18.98 16.80
C PHE A 187 -4.51 19.70 17.19
N ASP A 188 -3.91 19.29 18.30
CA ASP A 188 -2.66 19.87 18.83
C ASP A 188 -1.52 19.68 17.83
N THR A 189 -1.47 18.52 17.16
CA THR A 189 -0.48 18.22 16.11
C THR A 189 -0.58 19.21 14.96
N LEU A 190 -1.80 19.45 14.44
CA LEU A 190 -2.00 20.37 13.32
C LEU A 190 -1.74 21.83 13.71
N GLN A 191 -2.12 22.26 14.92
CA GLN A 191 -1.78 23.61 15.41
C GLN A 191 -0.27 23.80 15.53
N SER A 192 0.42 22.82 16.11
CA SER A 192 1.88 22.83 16.26
C SER A 192 2.57 22.87 14.89
N ALA A 193 2.14 22.03 13.95
CA ALA A 193 2.67 21.98 12.59
C ALA A 193 2.45 23.29 11.82
N THR A 194 1.25 23.88 11.94
CA THR A 194 0.91 25.15 11.28
C THR A 194 1.77 26.30 11.83
N SER A 195 1.93 26.39 13.16
CA SER A 195 2.75 27.44 13.78
C SER A 195 4.25 27.31 13.46
N GLN A 196 4.74 26.09 13.26
CA GLN A 196 6.12 25.82 12.86
C GLN A 196 6.38 25.92 11.35
N GLY A 197 5.33 26.14 10.54
CA GLY A 197 5.42 26.13 9.09
C GLY A 197 5.92 24.79 8.55
N ALA A 198 5.42 23.68 9.12
CA ALA A 198 5.74 22.33 8.67
C ALA A 198 5.14 22.07 7.28
N ASP A 199 5.83 21.24 6.49
CA ASP A 199 5.36 20.85 5.15
C ASP A 199 4.42 19.66 5.21
N VAL A 200 4.64 18.71 6.14
CA VAL A 200 3.87 17.47 6.24
C VAL A 200 3.52 17.16 7.70
N VAL A 201 2.29 16.70 7.92
CA VAL A 201 1.83 16.10 9.17
C VAL A 201 1.44 14.65 8.92
N ILE A 202 1.90 13.73 9.77
CA ILE A 202 1.51 12.33 9.72
C ILE A 202 0.89 11.93 11.07
N ILE A 203 -0.36 11.49 11.04
CA ILE A 203 -1.13 11.09 12.23
C ILE A 203 -1.21 9.55 12.30
N ASP A 204 -0.71 8.97 13.39
CA ASP A 204 -0.93 7.54 13.72
C ASP A 204 -2.29 7.37 14.40
N THR A 205 -3.06 6.34 14.05
CA THR A 205 -4.38 6.08 14.62
C THR A 205 -4.49 4.68 15.21
N ALA A 206 -5.48 4.46 16.08
CA ALA A 206 -5.79 3.11 16.54
C ALA A 206 -6.27 2.19 15.40
N GLY A 207 -6.17 0.88 15.60
CA GLY A 207 -6.51 -0.15 14.59
C GLY A 207 -7.42 -1.28 15.07
N ARG A 208 -8.36 -1.00 15.98
CA ARG A 208 -9.19 -2.02 16.66
C ARG A 208 -10.43 -2.43 15.86
N LEU A 209 -10.24 -3.10 14.72
CA LEU A 209 -11.35 -3.45 13.80
C LEU A 209 -12.41 -4.42 14.40
N HIS A 210 -12.10 -5.14 15.48
CA HIS A 210 -13.11 -5.97 16.17
C HIS A 210 -14.27 -5.14 16.75
N ASN A 211 -14.07 -3.85 16.98
CA ASN A 211 -15.11 -2.90 17.38
C ASN A 211 -15.29 -1.83 16.29
N LYS A 212 -15.82 -2.27 15.14
CA LYS A 212 -15.93 -1.47 13.90
C LYS A 212 -16.60 -0.12 14.15
N VAL A 213 -17.76 -0.10 14.82
CA VAL A 213 -18.55 1.13 15.02
C VAL A 213 -17.75 2.18 15.80
N ASN A 214 -17.11 1.79 16.90
CA ASN A 214 -16.35 2.72 17.72
C ASN A 214 -15.11 3.24 16.98
N LEU A 215 -14.37 2.36 16.30
CA LEU A 215 -13.21 2.76 15.51
C LEU A 215 -13.60 3.79 14.43
N MET A 216 -14.73 3.59 13.76
CA MET A 216 -15.15 4.46 12.67
C MET A 216 -15.68 5.82 13.15
N ASN A 217 -16.36 5.83 14.30
CA ASN A 217 -16.73 7.07 14.97
C ASN A 217 -15.49 7.86 15.42
N GLU A 218 -14.47 7.17 15.92
CA GLU A 218 -13.20 7.78 16.32
C GLU A 218 -12.47 8.42 15.13
N LEU A 219 -12.29 7.67 14.02
CA LEU A 219 -11.66 8.20 12.80
C LEU A 219 -12.43 9.40 12.23
N SER A 220 -13.76 9.31 12.20
CA SER A 220 -14.63 10.41 11.76
C SER A 220 -14.48 11.65 12.65
N LYS A 221 -14.35 11.46 13.97
CA LYS A 221 -14.14 12.56 14.92
C LYS A 221 -12.76 13.20 14.72
N VAL A 222 -11.71 12.39 14.55
CA VAL A 222 -10.35 12.86 14.27
C VAL A 222 -10.34 13.75 13.02
N ARG A 223 -10.94 13.28 11.91
CA ARG A 223 -11.10 14.08 10.68
C ARG A 223 -11.80 15.41 10.93
N LYS A 224 -12.99 15.40 11.54
CA LYS A 224 -13.76 16.61 11.82
C LYS A 224 -13.00 17.63 12.68
N VAL A 225 -12.19 17.15 13.60
CA VAL A 225 -11.39 18.03 14.46
C VAL A 225 -10.17 18.59 13.73
N MET A 226 -9.50 17.80 12.89
CA MET A 226 -8.43 18.29 12.02
C MET A 226 -8.90 19.41 11.07
N GLN A 227 -10.12 19.27 10.53
CA GLN A 227 -10.76 20.25 9.64
C GLN A 227 -10.99 21.62 10.27
N LYS A 228 -11.00 21.72 11.61
CA LYS A 228 -11.07 23.01 12.32
C LYS A 228 -9.78 23.82 12.22
N VAL A 229 -8.65 23.15 11.98
CA VAL A 229 -7.33 23.79 11.85
C VAL A 229 -6.94 23.92 10.38
N VAL A 230 -7.11 22.86 9.61
CA VAL A 230 -6.82 22.82 8.17
C VAL A 230 -8.09 22.32 7.45
N PRO A 231 -8.89 23.22 6.82
CA PRO A 231 -10.23 22.89 6.30
C PRO A 231 -10.31 21.65 5.40
N ASP A 232 -9.28 21.41 4.57
CA ASP A 232 -9.24 20.32 3.60
C ASP A 232 -8.57 19.04 4.15
N ALA A 233 -8.24 18.99 5.46
CA ALA A 233 -7.61 17.83 6.08
C ALA A 233 -8.59 16.67 6.36
N PRO A 234 -8.11 15.41 6.37
CA PRO A 234 -6.82 14.98 5.87
C PRO A 234 -6.80 14.98 4.33
N HIS A 235 -5.64 15.30 3.76
CA HIS A 235 -5.44 15.28 2.30
C HIS A 235 -5.18 13.85 1.81
N GLU A 236 -4.56 13.02 2.64
CA GLU A 236 -4.32 11.60 2.39
C GLU A 236 -4.84 10.78 3.58
N VAL A 237 -5.66 9.78 3.29
CA VAL A 237 -6.05 8.72 4.24
C VAL A 237 -5.39 7.44 3.75
N LEU A 238 -4.23 7.15 4.34
CA LEU A 238 -3.36 6.04 3.95
C LEU A 238 -3.75 4.79 4.74
N LEU A 239 -4.38 3.82 4.07
CA LEU A 239 -4.68 2.53 4.66
C LEU A 239 -3.49 1.58 4.52
N VAL A 240 -2.95 1.15 5.65
CA VAL A 240 -1.86 0.17 5.71
C VAL A 240 -2.43 -1.24 5.83
N LEU A 241 -2.01 -2.12 4.93
CA LEU A 241 -2.42 -3.52 4.87
C LEU A 241 -1.19 -4.44 4.91
N ASP A 242 -1.36 -5.60 5.53
CA ASP A 242 -0.32 -6.63 5.61
C ASP A 242 -0.47 -7.61 4.45
N ALA A 243 0.48 -7.60 3.51
CA ALA A 243 0.43 -8.45 2.34
C ALA A 243 0.56 -9.95 2.67
N SER A 244 1.13 -10.31 3.82
CA SER A 244 1.23 -11.71 4.27
C SER A 244 -0.13 -12.31 4.63
N THR A 245 -1.15 -11.48 4.82
CA THR A 245 -2.49 -11.92 5.23
C THR A 245 -3.40 -12.27 4.04
N GLY A 246 -2.98 -12.00 2.80
CA GLY A 246 -3.70 -12.40 1.58
C GLY A 246 -5.13 -11.85 1.54
N GLN A 247 -6.13 -12.69 1.28
CA GLN A 247 -7.56 -12.30 1.25
C GLN A 247 -8.04 -11.53 2.49
N ASN A 248 -7.42 -11.73 3.66
CA ASN A 248 -7.79 -10.96 4.86
C ASN A 248 -7.51 -9.46 4.69
N ALA A 249 -6.49 -9.08 3.91
CA ALA A 249 -6.22 -7.68 3.61
C ALA A 249 -7.29 -7.07 2.69
N ILE A 250 -7.83 -7.84 1.73
CA ILE A 250 -8.96 -7.42 0.88
C ILE A 250 -10.21 -7.17 1.73
N GLU A 251 -10.54 -8.10 2.63
CA GLU A 251 -11.68 -7.92 3.52
C GLU A 251 -11.47 -6.73 4.47
N GLN A 252 -10.26 -6.53 5.01
CA GLN A 252 -9.95 -5.34 5.80
C GLN A 252 -10.11 -4.05 5.00
N ALA A 253 -9.61 -4.01 3.77
CA ALA A 253 -9.78 -2.86 2.88
C ALA A 253 -11.25 -2.54 2.64
N LYS A 254 -12.08 -3.55 2.39
CA LYS A 254 -13.54 -3.39 2.30
C LYS A 254 -14.14 -2.74 3.53
N GLN A 255 -13.76 -3.20 4.72
CA GLN A 255 -14.31 -2.68 5.97
C GLN A 255 -13.89 -1.23 6.25
N PHE A 256 -12.65 -0.85 5.93
CA PHE A 256 -12.19 0.53 6.09
C PHE A 256 -12.80 1.47 5.04
N THR A 257 -12.88 1.04 3.78
CA THR A 257 -13.46 1.86 2.70
C THR A 257 -14.95 2.12 2.86
N LEU A 258 -15.69 1.21 3.49
CA LEU A 258 -17.10 1.43 3.84
C LEU A 258 -17.32 2.54 4.88
N ALA A 259 -16.28 2.88 5.66
CA ALA A 259 -16.47 3.68 6.86
C ALA A 259 -15.54 4.90 6.97
N THR A 260 -14.49 4.97 6.17
CA THR A 260 -13.72 6.19 5.94
C THR A 260 -13.33 6.28 4.47
N GLU A 261 -13.23 7.51 3.96
CA GLU A 261 -12.76 7.80 2.61
C GLU A 261 -11.25 7.55 2.52
N VAL A 262 -10.86 6.29 2.35
CA VAL A 262 -9.49 5.88 2.05
C VAL A 262 -9.16 6.29 0.61
N ASN A 263 -8.05 6.99 0.41
CA ASN A 263 -7.63 7.44 -0.92
C ASN A 263 -6.21 6.98 -1.32
N ALA A 264 -5.49 6.28 -0.43
CA ALA A 264 -4.21 5.65 -0.75
C ALA A 264 -4.02 4.35 0.05
N LEU A 265 -3.30 3.39 -0.53
CA LEU A 265 -2.91 2.14 0.14
C LEU A 265 -1.40 2.05 0.35
N ALA A 266 -1.00 1.46 1.47
CA ALA A 266 0.36 0.98 1.71
C ALA A 266 0.32 -0.52 2.00
N LEU A 267 1.06 -1.31 1.23
CA LEU A 267 1.18 -2.75 1.45
C LEU A 267 2.50 -3.07 2.13
N THR A 268 2.49 -3.74 3.28
CA THR A 268 3.71 -4.07 4.03
C THR A 268 4.00 -5.56 3.99
N LYS A 269 5.23 -5.92 4.41
CA LYS A 269 5.69 -7.31 4.58
C LYS A 269 5.66 -8.15 3.30
N LEU A 270 5.90 -7.52 2.15
CA LEU A 270 5.97 -8.24 0.87
C LEU A 270 7.15 -9.22 0.84
N ASP A 271 8.28 -8.83 1.43
CA ASP A 271 9.53 -9.61 1.53
C ASP A 271 9.40 -10.96 2.24
N GLY A 272 8.39 -11.10 3.10
CA GLY A 272 8.17 -12.32 3.85
C GLY A 272 7.31 -13.38 3.14
N THR A 273 6.59 -13.02 2.07
CA THR A 273 5.38 -13.75 1.66
C THR A 273 5.31 -14.12 0.18
N ALA A 274 4.63 -15.23 -0.12
CA ALA A 274 4.25 -15.65 -1.47
C ALA A 274 2.89 -15.09 -1.92
N LYS A 275 2.30 -14.19 -1.12
CA LYS A 275 0.93 -13.68 -1.27
C LYS A 275 0.88 -12.25 -1.83
N GLY A 276 1.91 -11.84 -2.58
CA GLY A 276 2.03 -10.50 -3.14
C GLY A 276 0.92 -10.13 -4.14
N GLY A 277 0.19 -11.13 -4.69
CA GLY A 277 -0.93 -10.91 -5.61
C GLY A 277 -2.08 -10.09 -5.00
N VAL A 278 -2.16 -10.02 -3.66
CA VAL A 278 -3.13 -9.18 -2.94
C VAL A 278 -3.07 -7.71 -3.33
N ALA A 279 -1.89 -7.21 -3.76
CA ALA A 279 -1.74 -5.85 -4.25
C ALA A 279 -2.64 -5.57 -5.45
N ILE A 280 -2.72 -6.53 -6.37
CA ILE A 280 -3.52 -6.45 -7.59
C ILE A 280 -5.01 -6.47 -7.23
N GLY A 281 -5.41 -7.39 -6.36
CA GLY A 281 -6.80 -7.56 -5.93
C GLY A 281 -7.36 -6.34 -5.21
N VAL A 282 -6.63 -5.78 -4.24
CA VAL A 282 -7.09 -4.60 -3.50
C VAL A 282 -7.16 -3.37 -4.42
N SER A 283 -6.16 -3.15 -5.27
CA SER A 283 -6.14 -2.00 -6.19
C SER A 283 -7.32 -2.03 -7.17
N ASP A 284 -7.60 -3.18 -7.78
CA ASP A 284 -8.72 -3.36 -8.73
C ASP A 284 -10.09 -3.24 -8.05
N GLN A 285 -10.30 -3.88 -6.90
CA GLN A 285 -11.65 -3.95 -6.30
C GLN A 285 -12.11 -2.63 -5.70
N PHE A 286 -11.20 -1.85 -5.11
CA PHE A 286 -11.57 -0.62 -4.40
C PHE A 286 -11.32 0.64 -5.22
N ASN A 287 -10.66 0.54 -6.37
CA ASN A 287 -10.27 1.70 -7.19
C ASN A 287 -9.46 2.73 -6.38
N ILE A 288 -8.63 2.24 -5.45
CA ILE A 288 -7.75 3.06 -4.61
C ILE A 288 -6.32 2.76 -5.01
N PRO A 289 -5.51 3.78 -5.30
CA PRO A 289 -4.14 3.57 -5.73
C PRO A 289 -3.29 2.98 -4.60
N VAL A 290 -2.55 1.91 -4.90
CA VAL A 290 -1.41 1.51 -4.08
C VAL A 290 -0.34 2.57 -4.25
N LYS A 291 0.01 3.27 -3.18
CA LYS A 291 0.98 4.36 -3.19
C LYS A 291 2.33 3.92 -2.66
N TYR A 292 2.34 3.02 -1.66
CA TYR A 292 3.57 2.56 -1.04
C TYR A 292 3.62 1.05 -0.87
N ILE A 293 4.84 0.51 -0.93
CA ILE A 293 5.14 -0.89 -0.65
C ILE A 293 6.31 -1.03 0.32
N GLY A 294 6.13 -1.81 1.37
CA GLY A 294 7.13 -2.19 2.34
C GLY A 294 7.75 -3.54 1.99
N VAL A 295 9.05 -3.53 1.70
CA VAL A 295 9.82 -4.68 1.19
C VAL A 295 10.95 -5.09 2.15
N GLY A 296 10.76 -4.86 3.45
CA GLY A 296 11.74 -5.17 4.49
C GLY A 296 11.50 -4.42 5.79
N GLU A 297 12.37 -4.62 6.77
CA GLU A 297 12.29 -4.01 8.11
C GLU A 297 13.18 -2.77 8.26
N GLY A 298 14.12 -2.55 7.34
CA GLY A 298 15.01 -1.40 7.32
C GLY A 298 14.27 -0.08 7.14
N ILE A 299 14.86 1.00 7.63
CA ILE A 299 14.28 2.36 7.57
C ILE A 299 14.05 2.84 6.13
N GLU A 300 14.84 2.35 5.19
CA GLU A 300 14.73 2.67 3.77
C GLU A 300 13.86 1.68 2.97
N ASP A 301 13.31 0.65 3.63
CA ASP A 301 12.54 -0.41 2.97
C ASP A 301 11.05 -0.04 2.86
N LEU A 302 10.80 1.19 2.42
CA LEU A 302 9.51 1.68 1.95
C LEU A 302 9.75 2.34 0.59
N GLN A 303 9.10 1.82 -0.43
CA GLN A 303 9.19 2.33 -1.78
C GLN A 303 7.85 2.91 -2.22
N VAL A 304 7.91 3.86 -3.14
CA VAL A 304 6.72 4.30 -3.87
C VAL A 304 6.34 3.19 -4.86
N PHE A 305 5.05 2.92 -4.97
CA PHE A 305 4.57 1.86 -5.84
C PHE A 305 4.65 2.28 -7.31
N ASN A 306 5.42 1.54 -8.09
CA ASN A 306 5.43 1.63 -9.55
C ASN A 306 4.79 0.36 -10.10
N LYS A 307 3.60 0.50 -10.71
CA LYS A 307 2.84 -0.66 -11.21
C LYS A 307 3.58 -1.43 -12.29
N ILE A 308 4.32 -0.75 -13.17
CA ILE A 308 5.06 -1.40 -14.26
C ILE A 308 6.20 -2.22 -13.66
N GLU A 309 6.96 -1.63 -12.74
CA GLU A 309 8.06 -2.35 -12.08
C GLU A 309 7.56 -3.49 -11.20
N PHE A 310 6.44 -3.32 -10.49
CA PHE A 310 5.86 -4.35 -9.66
C PHE A 310 5.40 -5.56 -10.46
N VAL A 311 4.67 -5.34 -11.56
CA VAL A 311 4.23 -6.44 -12.44
C VAL A 311 5.42 -7.07 -13.13
N ASP A 312 6.40 -6.28 -13.58
CA ASP A 312 7.65 -6.81 -14.13
C ASP A 312 8.38 -7.71 -13.12
N SER A 313 8.52 -7.28 -11.88
CA SER A 313 9.17 -8.08 -10.82
C SER A 313 8.42 -9.38 -10.48
N LEU A 314 7.10 -9.42 -10.66
CA LEU A 314 6.30 -10.62 -10.42
C LEU A 314 6.36 -11.67 -11.55
N PHE A 315 6.50 -11.22 -12.80
CA PHE A 315 6.33 -12.09 -13.99
C PHE A 315 7.57 -12.23 -14.88
N ASN A 316 8.61 -11.42 -14.66
CA ASN A 316 9.93 -11.61 -15.28
C ASN A 316 10.74 -12.67 -14.52
#